data_AF-A0A5C6LNQ3-F1
#
_entry.id   AF-A0A5C6LNQ3-F1
#
_cell.length_a   1.000
_cell.length_b   1.000
_cell.length_c   1.000
_cell.angle_alpha   90.00
_cell.angle_beta   90.00
_cell.angle_gamma   90.00
#
_symmetry.space_group_name_H-M   'P 1'
#
loop_
_entity.id
_entity.type
_entity.pdbx_description
1 polymer ?
#
loop_
_entity_poly.entity_id
_entity_poly.type
_entity_poly.pdbx_seq_one_letter_code
_entity_poly.pdbx_strand_id
1 'polypeptide(L)'
;MRGFYAETYVNGMPQRSTMGALTDDAAFIERVDFVKGPAGFLISSGDPGGSINITTKTPRQQRVRQLELSGGSFGFLRGSLDLGSAVKEKGFSYRLNGAYQQQQSFQDFLKTRKYVASPVIQYNFSRRTSLLAEYNFINMQSDGGSSITKIGTESEVLKDRIGNNYAGDPNLPQSGSKSQSVRLAFEHRFNDHLRLTVQSKYTVNSTTVWYLISDNYS
;
A
#
# COMPACT_ATOMS: atom_id res chain seq x y z
N MET A 1 15.78 -7.52 -2.25
CA MET A 1 16.45 -7.31 -3.55
C MET A 1 17.90 -7.79 -3.46
N ARG A 2 18.37 -8.65 -4.37
CA ARG A 2 19.73 -9.24 -4.33
C ARG A 2 20.08 -9.92 -2.98
N GLY A 3 19.10 -10.56 -2.32
CA GLY A 3 19.30 -11.20 -1.01
C GLY A 3 19.16 -10.30 0.21
N PHE A 4 19.03 -8.98 0.04
CA PHE A 4 18.81 -8.03 1.14
C PHE A 4 17.35 -7.57 1.20
N TYR A 5 16.93 -7.01 2.34
CA TYR A 5 15.64 -6.31 2.41
C TYR A 5 15.64 -5.10 1.45
N ALA A 6 14.45 -4.70 0.99
CA ALA A 6 14.32 -3.60 0.04
C ALA A 6 13.43 -2.53 0.67
N GLU A 7 14.03 -1.38 0.94
CA GLU A 7 13.32 -0.26 1.55
C GLU A 7 12.24 0.29 0.62
N THR A 8 11.07 0.59 1.19
CA THR A 8 9.91 1.09 0.44
C THR A 8 9.76 2.60 0.63
N TYR A 9 9.54 3.29 -0.48
CA TYR A 9 9.27 4.72 -0.56
C TYR A 9 7.94 4.95 -1.23
N VAL A 10 7.22 5.99 -0.81
CA VAL A 10 6.01 6.47 -1.49
C VAL A 10 6.25 7.94 -1.85
N ASN A 11 6.20 8.25 -3.15
CA ASN A 11 6.51 9.55 -3.72
C ASN A 11 7.89 10.09 -3.25
N GLY A 12 8.89 9.21 -3.20
CA GLY A 12 10.26 9.54 -2.76
C GLY A 12 10.44 9.74 -1.26
N MET A 13 9.40 9.53 -0.44
CA MET A 13 9.49 9.64 1.02
C MET A 13 9.45 8.26 1.69
N PRO A 14 10.28 8.03 2.73
CA PRO A 14 10.34 6.73 3.41
C PRO A 14 8.96 6.27 3.89
N GLN A 15 8.64 5.00 3.67
CA GLN A 15 7.44 4.37 4.19
C GLN A 15 7.81 3.45 5.36
N ARG A 16 7.70 3.99 6.58
CA ARG A 16 7.98 3.23 7.81
C ARG A 16 6.73 2.46 8.25
N SER A 17 6.45 1.37 7.56
CA SER A 17 5.40 0.41 7.93
C SER A 17 6.05 -0.91 8.34
N THR A 18 5.62 -1.49 9.46
CA THR A 18 6.03 -2.83 9.90
C THR A 18 5.64 -3.93 8.91
N MET A 19 4.70 -3.65 8.00
CA MET A 19 4.27 -4.55 6.93
C MET A 19 4.82 -4.13 5.55
N GLY A 20 5.66 -3.10 5.47
CA GLY A 20 6.24 -2.59 4.22
C GLY A 20 5.20 -2.24 3.15
N ALA A 21 5.54 -2.48 1.87
CA ALA A 21 4.69 -2.26 0.70
C ALA A 21 3.45 -3.16 0.64
N LEU A 22 3.34 -4.19 1.49
CA LEU A 22 2.23 -5.15 1.46
C LEU A 22 0.87 -4.50 1.80
N THR A 23 0.92 -3.33 2.43
CA THR A 23 -0.28 -2.56 2.78
C THR A 23 -0.78 -1.69 1.62
N ASP A 24 0.09 -1.24 0.72
CA ASP A 24 -0.29 -0.36 -0.39
C ASP A 24 -1.23 -1.07 -1.39
N ASP A 25 -1.93 -0.30 -2.23
CA ASP A 25 -2.97 -0.84 -3.09
C ASP A 25 -2.93 -0.26 -4.50
N ALA A 26 -3.02 -1.13 -5.50
CA ALA A 26 -2.99 -0.77 -6.92
C ALA A 26 -4.04 0.27 -7.33
N ALA A 27 -5.13 0.43 -6.56
CA ALA A 27 -6.16 1.42 -6.84
C ALA A 27 -5.61 2.85 -6.97
N PHE A 28 -4.64 3.23 -6.15
CA PHE A 28 -4.03 4.58 -6.14
C PHE A 28 -2.58 4.61 -6.65
N ILE A 29 -1.99 3.47 -7.01
CA ILE A 29 -0.62 3.40 -7.54
C ILE A 29 -0.64 3.71 -9.04
N GLU A 30 0.22 4.62 -9.47
CA GLU A 30 0.47 4.92 -10.89
C GLU A 30 1.60 4.04 -11.42
N ARG A 31 2.70 3.91 -10.67
CA ARG A 31 3.82 3.04 -11.03
C ARG A 31 4.64 2.63 -9.81
N VAL A 32 5.46 1.59 -10.00
CA VAL A 32 6.43 1.11 -9.02
C VAL A 32 7.81 1.08 -9.68
N ASP A 33 8.72 1.89 -9.15
CA ASP A 33 10.09 2.02 -9.62
C ASP A 33 11.04 1.19 -8.73
N PHE A 34 11.96 0.44 -9.34
CA PHE A 34 12.92 -0.41 -8.62
C PHE A 34 14.34 0.11 -8.82
N VAL A 35 15.00 0.49 -7.74
CA VAL A 35 16.41 0.92 -7.75
C VAL A 35 17.25 -0.20 -7.17
N LYS A 36 18.15 -0.79 -7.99
CA LYS A 36 18.96 -1.94 -7.58
C LYS A 36 20.34 -1.52 -7.11
N GLY A 37 20.80 -2.07 -5.99
CA GLY A 37 22.13 -1.80 -5.43
C GLY A 37 22.19 -0.54 -4.56
N PRO A 38 23.39 -0.17 -4.10
CA PRO A 38 23.57 0.96 -3.19
C PRO A 38 23.17 2.28 -3.87
N ALA A 39 22.11 2.91 -3.35
CA ALA A 39 21.59 4.16 -3.87
C ALA A 39 21.58 5.28 -2.81
N GLY A 40 22.53 5.25 -1.86
CA GLY A 40 22.57 6.17 -0.71
C GLY A 40 22.52 7.67 -1.05
N PHE A 41 22.90 8.06 -2.27
CA PHE A 41 22.76 9.44 -2.74
C PHE A 41 21.30 9.89 -2.95
N LEU A 42 20.41 8.98 -3.32
CA LEU A 42 18.98 9.25 -3.55
C LEU A 42 18.12 8.97 -2.30
N ILE A 43 18.61 8.11 -1.41
CA ILE A 43 17.88 7.59 -0.27
C ILE A 43 18.78 7.66 0.97
N SER A 44 18.37 8.39 2.00
CA SER A 44 19.25 8.74 3.13
C SER A 44 19.75 7.53 3.93
N SER A 45 18.99 6.44 3.91
CA SER A 45 19.31 5.19 4.60
C SER A 45 18.61 4.04 3.88
N GLY A 46 19.30 2.92 3.69
CA GLY A 46 18.67 1.71 3.20
C GLY A 46 19.67 0.58 2.98
N ASP A 47 19.13 -0.61 2.82
CA ASP A 47 19.90 -1.82 2.58
C ASP A 47 20.68 -1.77 1.25
N PRO A 48 21.84 -2.44 1.16
CA PRO A 48 22.65 -2.48 -0.06
C PRO A 48 21.95 -3.18 -1.23
N GLY A 49 20.83 -3.88 -0.96
CA GLY A 49 19.97 -4.46 -1.98
C GLY A 49 19.33 -3.44 -2.91
N GLY A 50 19.03 -2.24 -2.41
CA GLY A 50 18.34 -1.17 -3.13
C GLY A 50 16.98 -0.81 -2.52
N SER A 51 16.11 -0.18 -3.32
CA SER A 51 14.81 0.33 -2.86
C SER A 51 13.71 0.19 -3.90
N ILE A 52 12.48 0.31 -3.42
CA ILE A 52 11.25 0.34 -4.21
C ILE A 52 10.59 1.70 -3.98
N ASN A 53 10.27 2.42 -5.05
CA ASN A 53 9.52 3.68 -4.98
C ASN A 53 8.16 3.55 -5.65
N ILE A 54 7.11 3.69 -4.86
CA ILE A 54 5.73 3.74 -5.31
C ILE A 54 5.37 5.18 -5.64
N THR A 55 4.94 5.44 -6.87
CA THR A 55 4.39 6.74 -7.27
C THR A 55 2.88 6.65 -7.27
N THR A 56 2.21 7.56 -6.56
CA THR A 56 0.74 7.59 -6.49
C THR A 56 0.14 8.35 -7.67
N LYS A 57 -1.10 8.02 -8.01
CA LYS A 57 -1.85 8.66 -9.08
C LYS A 57 -2.13 10.12 -8.71
N THR A 58 -1.76 11.02 -9.61
CA THR A 58 -2.06 12.46 -9.48
C THR A 58 -3.16 12.89 -10.45
N PRO A 59 -3.81 14.05 -10.21
CA PRO A 59 -4.81 14.58 -11.13
C PRO A 59 -4.23 14.82 -12.52
N ARG A 60 -4.94 14.36 -13.57
CA ARG A 60 -4.58 14.60 -14.97
C ARG A 60 -5.42 15.74 -15.54
N GLN A 61 -4.91 16.36 -16.61
CA GLN A 61 -5.65 17.37 -17.37
C GLN A 61 -6.88 16.79 -18.07
N GLN A 62 -6.81 15.51 -18.45
CA GLN A 62 -7.91 14.77 -19.06
C GLN A 62 -8.80 14.15 -17.98
N ARG A 63 -10.10 14.10 -18.28
CA ARG A 63 -11.09 13.49 -17.40
C ARG A 63 -10.91 11.97 -17.37
N VAL A 64 -10.87 11.40 -16.17
CA VAL A 64 -10.78 9.96 -15.90
C VAL A 64 -12.07 9.52 -15.21
N ARG A 65 -12.68 8.45 -15.73
CA ARG A 65 -13.85 7.80 -15.12
C ARG A 65 -13.75 6.30 -15.39
N GLN A 66 -13.24 5.56 -14.41
CA GLN A 66 -13.07 4.12 -14.52
C GLN A 66 -13.69 3.44 -13.31
N LEU A 67 -14.47 2.40 -13.58
CA LEU A 67 -15.00 1.46 -12.62
C LEU A 67 -14.52 0.07 -13.06
N GLU A 68 -13.94 -0.69 -12.14
CA GLU A 68 -13.47 -2.05 -12.38
C GLU A 68 -14.09 -2.98 -11.34
N LEU A 69 -14.62 -4.10 -11.81
CA LEU A 69 -15.18 -5.16 -10.98
C LEU A 69 -14.48 -6.47 -11.35
N SER A 70 -13.98 -7.17 -10.33
CA SER A 70 -13.20 -8.40 -10.49
C SER A 70 -13.73 -9.46 -9.54
N GLY A 71 -13.86 -10.68 -10.03
CA GLY A 71 -14.30 -11.85 -9.27
C GLY A 71 -13.37 -13.04 -9.51
N GLY A 72 -13.29 -13.96 -8.55
CA GLY A 72 -12.38 -15.11 -8.65
C GLY A 72 -12.59 -16.17 -7.56
N SER A 73 -11.68 -17.14 -7.52
CA SER A 73 -11.70 -18.25 -6.57
C SER A 73 -11.69 -17.79 -5.11
N PHE A 74 -12.19 -18.65 -4.22
CA PHE A 74 -12.28 -18.39 -2.78
C PHE A 74 -13.12 -17.14 -2.45
N GLY A 75 -14.22 -16.95 -3.19
CA GLY A 75 -15.11 -15.80 -2.99
C GLY A 75 -14.43 -14.45 -3.19
N PHE A 76 -13.36 -14.39 -3.99
CA PHE A 76 -12.69 -13.13 -4.32
C PHE A 76 -13.68 -12.21 -5.04
N LEU A 77 -13.88 -11.03 -4.46
CA LEU A 77 -14.65 -9.95 -5.06
C LEU A 77 -13.91 -8.64 -4.80
N ARG A 78 -13.69 -7.88 -5.87
CA ARG A 78 -13.06 -6.57 -5.80
C ARG A 78 -13.80 -5.58 -6.68
N GLY A 79 -14.08 -4.40 -6.12
CA GLY A 79 -14.52 -3.24 -6.88
C GLY A 79 -13.52 -2.10 -6.70
N SER A 80 -13.19 -1.41 -7.78
CA SER A 80 -12.34 -0.22 -7.72
C SER A 80 -12.87 0.91 -8.60
N LEU A 81 -12.61 2.13 -8.15
CA LEU A 81 -13.09 3.37 -8.75
C LEU A 81 -11.90 4.32 -8.94
N ASP A 82 -11.81 4.93 -10.11
CA ASP A 82 -10.84 5.99 -10.43
C ASP A 82 -11.57 7.13 -11.15
N LEU A 83 -11.78 8.22 -10.42
CA LEU A 83 -12.42 9.43 -10.92
C LEU A 83 -11.43 10.57 -10.87
N GLY A 84 -11.29 11.32 -11.96
CA GLY A 84 -10.43 12.50 -11.97
C GLY A 84 -10.85 13.52 -13.02
N SER A 85 -10.60 14.79 -12.76
CA SER A 85 -10.84 15.86 -13.74
C SER A 85 -10.05 17.10 -13.36
N ALA A 86 -9.70 17.87 -14.38
CA ALA A 86 -9.34 19.27 -14.21
C ALA A 86 -10.61 20.15 -14.25
N VAL A 87 -10.65 21.13 -13.37
CA VAL A 87 -11.60 22.26 -13.35
C VAL A 87 -10.81 23.50 -13.76
N LYS A 88 -10.63 23.62 -15.08
CA LYS A 88 -9.68 24.57 -15.70
C LYS A 88 -9.95 26.03 -15.30
N GLU A 89 -11.21 26.40 -15.18
CA GLU A 89 -11.64 27.77 -14.81
C GLU A 89 -11.09 28.22 -13.45
N LYS A 90 -10.80 27.29 -12.54
CA LYS A 90 -10.36 27.58 -11.17
C LYS A 90 -8.90 27.19 -10.90
N GLY A 91 -8.15 26.77 -11.93
CA GLY A 91 -6.78 26.26 -11.76
C GLY A 91 -6.71 24.99 -10.89
N PHE A 92 -7.82 24.29 -10.73
CA PHE A 92 -8.00 23.20 -9.78
C PHE A 92 -8.09 21.86 -10.51
N SER A 93 -7.53 20.80 -9.95
CA SER A 93 -7.71 19.44 -10.44
C SER A 93 -7.83 18.48 -9.27
N TYR A 94 -8.58 17.40 -9.49
CA TYR A 94 -8.79 16.38 -8.46
C TYR A 94 -8.69 14.98 -9.05
N ARG A 95 -8.39 14.04 -8.17
CA ARG A 95 -8.48 12.61 -8.41
C ARG A 95 -8.97 11.91 -7.15
N LEU A 96 -9.81 10.91 -7.32
CA LEU A 96 -10.35 10.08 -6.28
C LEU A 96 -10.20 8.63 -6.71
N ASN A 97 -9.36 7.91 -5.98
CA ASN A 97 -9.21 6.48 -6.11
C ASN A 97 -9.87 5.80 -4.91
N GLY A 98 -10.59 4.71 -5.15
CA GLY A 98 -11.20 3.91 -4.10
C GLY A 98 -11.21 2.44 -4.48
N ALA A 99 -11.12 1.57 -3.49
CA ALA A 99 -11.31 0.14 -3.70
C ALA A 99 -11.89 -0.55 -2.47
N TYR A 100 -12.65 -1.60 -2.74
CA TYR A 100 -13.09 -2.58 -1.78
C TYR A 100 -12.73 -3.96 -2.31
N GLN A 101 -12.16 -4.78 -1.44
CA GLN A 101 -11.84 -6.17 -1.75
C GLN A 101 -12.24 -7.06 -0.58
N GLN A 102 -12.83 -8.21 -0.89
CA GLN A 102 -12.97 -9.33 0.02
C GLN A 102 -12.49 -10.61 -0.63
N GLN A 103 -11.96 -11.52 0.18
CA GLN A 103 -11.52 -12.83 -0.26
C GLN A 103 -11.44 -13.79 0.92
N GLN A 104 -11.83 -15.03 0.70
CA GLN A 104 -11.50 -16.16 1.58
C GLN A 104 -10.18 -16.77 1.13
N SER A 105 -9.48 -17.46 2.02
CA SER A 105 -8.27 -18.19 1.63
C SER A 105 -8.65 -19.56 1.06
N PHE A 106 -7.65 -20.23 0.48
CA PHE A 106 -7.71 -21.68 0.35
C PHE A 106 -7.77 -22.31 1.74
N GLN A 107 -7.05 -21.73 2.71
CA GLN A 107 -7.05 -22.11 4.12
C GLN A 107 -8.39 -21.81 4.79
N ASP A 108 -8.83 -22.75 5.63
CA ASP A 108 -10.08 -22.62 6.35
C ASP A 108 -10.03 -21.44 7.33
N PHE A 109 -11.19 -20.83 7.56
CA PHE A 109 -11.42 -19.72 8.51
C PHE A 109 -10.71 -18.39 8.22
N LEU A 110 -9.75 -18.36 7.28
CA LEU A 110 -9.11 -17.13 6.86
C LEU A 110 -9.97 -16.37 5.87
N LYS A 111 -10.33 -15.14 6.25
CA LYS A 111 -11.04 -14.20 5.39
C LYS A 111 -10.44 -12.81 5.52
N THR A 112 -10.12 -12.19 4.39
CA THR A 112 -9.55 -10.85 4.34
C THR A 112 -10.53 -9.86 3.73
N ARG A 113 -10.57 -8.65 4.29
CA ARG A 113 -11.30 -7.49 3.77
C ARG A 113 -10.34 -6.30 3.69
N LYS A 114 -10.35 -5.57 2.58
CA LYS A 114 -9.51 -4.38 2.37
C LYS A 114 -10.35 -3.23 1.83
N TYR A 115 -10.22 -2.07 2.46
CA TYR A 115 -10.83 -0.80 2.06
C TYR A 115 -9.74 0.21 1.76
N VAL A 116 -9.90 0.93 0.67
CA VAL A 116 -8.94 1.93 0.19
C VAL A 116 -9.69 3.18 -0.23
N ALA A 117 -9.21 4.33 0.22
CA ALA A 117 -9.66 5.64 -0.25
C ALA A 117 -8.45 6.56 -0.40
N SER A 118 -8.30 7.19 -1.57
CA SER A 118 -7.19 8.07 -1.90
C SER A 118 -7.70 9.29 -2.68
N PRO A 119 -8.22 10.31 -2.00
CA PRO A 119 -8.48 11.61 -2.62
C PRO A 119 -7.19 12.42 -2.75
N VAL A 120 -7.01 13.01 -3.92
CA VAL A 120 -5.90 13.90 -4.27
C VAL A 120 -6.47 15.16 -4.93
N ILE A 121 -5.98 16.30 -4.48
CA ILE A 121 -6.35 17.61 -5.00
C ILE A 121 -5.07 18.36 -5.36
N GLN A 122 -5.08 19.05 -6.48
CA GLN A 122 -4.05 19.99 -6.86
C GLN A 122 -4.66 21.35 -7.17
N TYR A 123 -4.08 22.40 -6.60
CA TYR A 123 -4.43 23.78 -6.86
C TYR A 123 -3.23 24.50 -7.49
N ASN A 124 -3.44 25.09 -8.66
CA ASN A 124 -2.43 25.86 -9.37
C ASN A 124 -2.69 27.35 -9.11
N PHE A 125 -1.94 27.93 -8.17
CA PHE A 125 -2.00 29.37 -7.87
C PHE A 125 -1.59 30.22 -9.08
N SER A 126 -0.71 29.68 -9.93
CA SER A 126 -0.31 30.29 -11.20
C SER A 126 0.19 29.20 -12.16
N ARG A 127 0.63 29.59 -13.37
CA ARG A 127 1.32 28.65 -14.29
C ARG A 127 2.65 28.12 -13.74
N ARG A 128 3.20 28.76 -12.70
CA ARG A 128 4.52 28.46 -12.11
C ARG A 128 4.44 27.93 -10.69
N THR A 129 3.28 28.03 -10.02
CA THR A 129 3.13 27.68 -8.61
C THR A 129 1.94 26.75 -8.42
N SER A 130 2.17 25.60 -7.78
CA SER A 130 1.12 24.62 -7.48
C SER A 130 1.31 23.99 -6.11
N LEU A 131 0.20 23.62 -5.48
CA LEU A 131 0.16 22.80 -4.28
C LEU A 131 -0.71 21.58 -4.54
N LEU A 132 -0.17 20.41 -4.22
CA LEU A 132 -0.89 19.14 -4.21
C LEU A 132 -1.09 18.69 -2.77
N ALA A 133 -2.33 18.32 -2.45
CA ALA A 133 -2.72 17.72 -1.19
C ALA A 133 -3.29 16.33 -1.47
N GLU A 134 -2.76 15.33 -0.78
CA GLU A 134 -3.09 13.92 -0.96
C GLU A 134 -3.38 13.30 0.39
N TYR A 135 -4.45 12.51 0.47
CA TYR A 135 -4.76 11.68 1.62
C TYR A 135 -4.88 10.24 1.15
N ASN A 136 -4.20 9.32 1.80
CA ASN A 136 -4.35 7.88 1.56
C ASN A 136 -4.84 7.21 2.83
N PHE A 137 -5.91 6.45 2.69
CA PHE A 137 -6.50 5.61 3.73
C PHE A 137 -6.53 4.17 3.25
N ILE A 138 -5.98 3.27 4.06
CA ILE A 138 -6.02 1.84 3.84
C ILE A 138 -6.42 1.18 5.14
N ASN A 139 -7.44 0.32 5.09
CA ASN A 139 -7.85 -0.51 6.22
C ASN A 139 -7.97 -1.95 5.74
N MET A 140 -7.13 -2.82 6.27
CA MET A 140 -7.11 -4.25 5.99
C MET A 140 -7.44 -5.01 7.28
N GLN A 141 -8.32 -5.98 7.18
CA GLN A 141 -8.73 -6.85 8.28
C GLN A 141 -8.67 -8.30 7.82
N SER A 142 -8.27 -9.19 8.73
CA SER A 142 -8.21 -10.63 8.52
C SER A 142 -8.83 -11.38 9.69
N ASP A 143 -9.75 -12.28 9.36
CA ASP A 143 -10.32 -13.28 10.28
C ASP A 143 -9.38 -14.49 10.36
N GLY A 144 -9.34 -15.17 11.51
CA GLY A 144 -8.60 -16.43 11.69
C GLY A 144 -7.07 -16.31 11.89
N GLY A 145 -6.54 -15.09 12.08
CA GLY A 145 -5.10 -14.84 12.30
C GLY A 145 -4.33 -14.43 11.04
N SER A 146 -3.03 -14.14 11.17
CA SER A 146 -2.20 -13.62 10.07
C SER A 146 -1.17 -14.61 9.51
N SER A 147 -0.88 -15.70 10.22
CA SER A 147 0.04 -16.76 9.77
C SER A 147 0.10 -17.88 10.81
N ILE A 148 0.29 -19.13 10.36
CA ILE A 148 0.90 -20.17 11.20
C ILE A 148 2.42 -20.07 11.03
N THR A 149 3.15 -19.97 12.13
CA THR A 149 4.60 -20.18 12.13
C THR A 149 4.87 -21.52 12.80
N LYS A 150 5.21 -22.55 12.00
CA LYS A 150 5.72 -23.80 12.55
C LYS A 150 7.22 -23.66 12.74
N ILE A 151 7.69 -23.73 13.98
CA ILE A 151 9.11 -23.76 14.31
C ILE A 151 9.51 -25.23 14.46
N GLY A 152 10.49 -25.68 13.68
CA GLY A 152 11.01 -27.05 13.74
C GLY A 152 12.14 -27.29 12.74
N THR A 153 12.93 -28.32 12.99
CA THR A 153 13.96 -28.87 12.09
C THR A 153 13.33 -29.63 10.93
N GLU A 154 14.07 -29.85 9.83
CA GLU A 154 13.55 -30.57 8.64
C GLU A 154 13.01 -31.99 8.97
N SER A 155 13.56 -32.61 10.02
CA SER A 155 13.08 -33.87 10.58
C SER A 155 11.70 -33.79 11.24
N GLU A 156 11.26 -32.60 11.66
CA GLU A 156 10.00 -32.34 12.38
C GLU A 156 8.91 -31.75 11.46
N VAL A 157 9.25 -31.45 10.21
CA VAL A 157 8.28 -31.05 9.18
C VAL A 157 7.41 -32.26 8.86
N LEU A 158 6.09 -32.10 9.03
CA LEU A 158 5.13 -33.16 8.70
C LEU A 158 5.19 -33.38 7.18
N LYS A 159 5.56 -34.58 6.75
CA LYS A 159 5.69 -34.97 5.33
C LYS A 159 4.41 -35.59 4.77
N ASP A 160 3.46 -35.91 5.65
CA ASP A 160 2.15 -36.42 5.28
C ASP A 160 1.35 -35.35 4.52
N ARG A 161 0.45 -35.80 3.63
CA ARG A 161 -0.47 -34.87 2.98
C ARG A 161 -1.27 -34.16 4.08
N ILE A 162 -1.22 -32.83 4.06
CA ILE A 162 -2.02 -31.98 4.95
C ILE A 162 -3.49 -32.34 4.69
N GLY A 163 -4.07 -33.14 5.59
CA GLY A 163 -5.44 -33.65 5.46
C GLY A 163 -6.51 -32.61 5.79
N ASN A 164 -6.14 -31.58 6.55
CA ASN A 164 -7.00 -30.47 6.96
C ASN A 164 -6.31 -29.15 6.63
N ASN A 165 -7.01 -28.23 5.95
CA ASN A 165 -6.46 -26.93 5.57
C ASN A 165 -6.57 -25.90 6.72
N TYR A 166 -6.26 -26.34 7.94
CA TYR A 166 -6.50 -25.61 9.18
C TYR A 166 -5.32 -24.67 9.45
N ALA A 167 -5.42 -23.44 8.95
CA ALA A 167 -4.42 -22.39 9.19
C ALA A 167 -4.92 -21.16 9.94
N GLY A 168 -6.21 -21.16 10.28
CA GLY A 168 -6.79 -20.20 11.18
C GLY A 168 -7.68 -20.89 12.19
N ASP A 169 -7.81 -20.28 13.36
CA ASP A 169 -8.81 -20.65 14.35
C ASP A 169 -9.94 -19.62 14.27
N PRO A 170 -11.20 -20.05 14.02
CA PRO A 170 -12.34 -19.13 13.94
C PRO A 170 -12.58 -18.32 15.22
N ASN A 171 -12.02 -18.76 16.36
CA ASN A 171 -12.13 -18.08 17.65
C ASN A 171 -10.99 -17.06 17.88
N LEU A 172 -10.01 -16.95 16.98
CA LEU A 172 -8.99 -15.91 17.10
C LEU A 172 -9.58 -14.52 16.85
N PRO A 173 -9.17 -13.51 17.62
CA PRO A 173 -9.56 -12.15 17.33
C PRO A 173 -9.01 -11.70 15.98
N GLN A 174 -9.68 -10.70 15.38
CA GLN A 174 -9.29 -10.19 14.08
C GLN A 174 -7.90 -9.56 14.11
N SER A 175 -7.08 -9.93 13.13
CA SER A 175 -5.87 -9.19 12.80
C SER A 175 -6.23 -8.05 11.85
N GLY A 176 -5.51 -6.94 11.89
CA GLY A 176 -5.78 -5.84 11.00
C GLY A 176 -4.66 -4.80 10.96
N SER A 177 -4.63 -4.04 9.88
CA SER A 177 -3.75 -2.90 9.72
C SER A 177 -4.54 -1.73 9.15
N LYS A 178 -4.38 -0.57 9.77
CA LYS A 178 -4.96 0.70 9.35
C LYS A 178 -3.82 1.68 9.12
N SER A 179 -3.69 2.13 7.87
CA SER A 179 -2.72 3.14 7.47
C SER A 179 -3.44 4.39 6.99
N GLN A 180 -3.01 5.54 7.50
CA GLN A 180 -3.47 6.84 7.05
C GLN A 180 -2.26 7.71 6.78
N SER A 181 -2.21 8.33 5.62
CA SER A 181 -1.17 9.31 5.30
C SER A 181 -1.76 10.57 4.70
N VAL A 182 -1.20 11.71 5.10
CA VAL A 182 -1.45 13.01 4.49
C VAL A 182 -0.14 13.48 3.89
N ARG A 183 -0.19 13.95 2.65
CA ARG A 183 0.96 14.45 1.91
C ARG A 183 0.64 15.81 1.31
N LEU A 184 1.58 16.73 1.47
CA LEU A 184 1.57 18.04 0.82
C LEU A 184 2.80 18.14 -0.09
N ALA A 185 2.61 18.61 -1.31
CA ALA A 185 3.69 18.86 -2.26
C ALA A 185 3.51 20.23 -2.91
N PHE A 186 4.41 21.15 -2.58
CA PHE A 186 4.48 22.48 -3.15
C PHE A 186 5.55 22.52 -4.24
N GLU A 187 5.22 23.08 -5.38
CA GLU A 187 6.15 23.33 -6.48
C GLU A 187 6.08 24.79 -6.89
N HIS A 188 7.25 25.43 -7.02
CA HIS A 188 7.40 26.77 -7.58
C HIS A 188 8.54 26.81 -8.60
N ARG A 189 8.23 27.26 -9.82
CA ARG A 189 9.22 27.55 -10.86
C ARG A 189 9.54 29.04 -10.86
N PHE A 190 10.76 29.39 -10.49
CA PHE A 190 11.21 30.79 -10.52
C PHE A 190 11.41 31.25 -11.97
N ASN A 191 12.01 30.38 -12.79
CA ASN A 191 12.23 30.55 -14.21
C ASN A 191 12.33 29.17 -14.89
N ASP A 192 12.80 29.13 -16.14
CA ASP A 192 12.88 27.89 -16.93
C ASP A 192 14.00 26.94 -16.48
N HIS A 193 14.93 27.41 -15.65
CA HIS A 193 16.10 26.65 -15.17
C HIS A 193 16.03 26.30 -13.68
N LEU A 194 15.30 27.08 -12.88
CA LEU A 194 15.26 26.95 -11.43
C LEU A 194 13.85 26.62 -10.94
N ARG A 195 13.74 25.47 -10.27
CA ARG A 195 12.52 24.98 -9.65
C ARG A 195 12.78 24.54 -8.22
N LEU A 196 11.88 24.95 -7.32
CA LEU A 196 11.82 24.49 -5.94
C LEU A 196 10.66 23.50 -5.77
N THR A 197 10.94 22.38 -5.12
CA THR A 197 9.95 21.38 -4.72
C THR A 197 10.08 21.14 -3.22
N VAL A 198 9.00 21.34 -2.48
CA VAL A 198 8.91 21.08 -1.04
C VAL A 198 7.83 20.04 -0.81
N GLN A 199 8.14 18.96 -0.10
CA GLN A 199 7.20 17.89 0.18
C GLN A 199 7.20 17.53 1.65
N SER A 200 6.03 17.25 2.20
CA SER A 200 5.87 16.71 3.55
C SER A 200 4.88 15.55 3.53
N LYS A 201 5.11 14.58 4.41
CA LYS A 201 4.19 13.46 4.64
C LYS A 201 4.08 13.20 6.13
N TYR A 202 2.86 13.07 6.59
CA TYR A 202 2.54 12.54 7.91
C TYR A 202 1.85 11.20 7.74
N THR A 203 2.21 10.20 8.53
CA THR A 203 1.65 8.84 8.41
C THR A 203 1.40 8.27 9.79
N VAL A 204 0.20 7.71 9.98
CA VAL A 204 -0.19 6.99 11.18
C VAL A 204 -0.58 5.58 10.76
N ASN A 205 0.09 4.62 11.36
CA ASN A 205 -0.15 3.20 11.15
C ASN A 205 -0.55 2.58 12.48
N SER A 206 -1.61 1.79 12.47
CA SER A 206 -2.02 0.94 13.60
C SER A 206 -2.15 -0.47 13.07
N THR A 207 -1.51 -1.42 13.74
CA THR A 207 -1.54 -2.82 13.35
C THR A 207 -1.77 -3.67 14.59
N THR A 208 -2.71 -4.60 14.48
CA THR A 208 -2.99 -5.62 15.50
C THR A 208 -2.85 -6.96 14.81
N VAL A 209 -2.06 -7.85 15.40
CA VAL A 209 -1.77 -9.15 14.78
C VAL A 209 -1.92 -10.25 15.82
N TRP A 210 -2.67 -11.28 15.45
CA TRP A 210 -2.84 -12.50 16.24
C TRP A 210 -2.24 -13.68 15.49
N TYR A 211 -1.42 -14.44 16.21
CA TYR A 211 -0.72 -15.61 15.70
C TYR A 211 -1.16 -16.84 16.48
N LEU A 212 -1.24 -17.97 15.79
CA LEU A 212 -1.34 -19.27 16.41
C LEU A 212 0.07 -19.87 16.46
N ILE A 213 0.53 -20.18 17.67
CA ILE A 213 1.82 -20.84 17.89
C ILE A 213 1.49 -22.27 18.35
N SER A 214 2.00 -23.26 17.63
CA SER A 214 1.96 -24.65 18.10
C SER A 214 3.16 -24.89 19.00
N ASP A 215 2.94 -25.09 20.30
CA ASP A 215 3.98 -25.62 21.18
C ASP A 215 4.11 -27.14 20.97
N ASN A 216 5.30 -27.60 20.59
CA ASN A 216 5.64 -29.02 20.52
C ASN A 216 6.28 -29.54 21.83
N TYR A 217 6.06 -28.86 22.97
CA TYR A 217 6.52 -29.34 24.27
C TYR A 217 5.47 -30.25 24.90
N SER A 218 5.43 -31.51 24.47
CA SER A 218 4.89 -32.67 25.23
C SER A 218 5.59 -33.94 24.76
#